data_AF-A0A948C4L5-F1
#
_entry.id   AF-A0A948C4L5-F1
#
_cell.length_a   1.000
_cell.length_b   1.000
_cell.length_c   1.000
_cell.angle_alpha   90.00
_cell.angle_beta   90.00
_cell.angle_gamma   90.00
#
_symmetry.space_group_name_H-M   'P 1'
#
loop_
_entity.id
_entity.type
_entity.pdbx_description
1 polymer ?
#
loop_
_entity_poly.entity_id
_entity_poly.type
_entity_poly.pdbx_seq_one_letter_code
_entity_poly.pdbx_strand_id
1 'polypeptide(L)'
;MEAYCKDLITDTFTPSLGHRLDKDTSGVIIAAKNYPALQYFNKLIRDRNISKIYLAIVVGKFPDHLLIDKALEKQFNKKFNRG
;
A
#
# COMPACT_ATOMS: atom_id res chain seq x y z
N MET A 1 -1.47 -14.70 -3.41
CA MET A 1 -0.05 -14.56 -3.77
C MET A 1 0.63 -15.91 -3.79
N GLU A 2 0.63 -16.63 -2.66
CA GLU A 2 1.26 -17.96 -2.56
C GLU A 2 0.83 -18.89 -3.69
N ALA A 3 -0.47 -19.03 -3.96
CA ALA A 3 -0.95 -19.89 -5.05
C ALA A 3 -0.40 -19.55 -6.45
N TYR A 4 -0.14 -18.27 -6.73
CA TYR A 4 0.29 -17.78 -8.05
C TYR A 4 1.81 -17.65 -8.19
N CYS A 5 2.54 -17.77 -7.08
CA CYS A 5 3.97 -17.50 -7.03
C CYS A 5 4.74 -18.62 -6.30
N LYS A 6 4.14 -19.82 -6.16
CA LYS A 6 4.75 -20.96 -5.46
C LYS A 6 6.17 -21.25 -5.96
N ASP A 7 6.35 -21.24 -7.27
CA ASP A 7 7.62 -21.57 -7.93
C ASP A 7 8.71 -20.51 -7.74
N LEU A 8 8.37 -19.38 -7.12
CA LEU A 8 9.27 -18.26 -6.85
C LEU A 8 9.68 -18.19 -5.38
N ILE A 9 9.12 -19.07 -4.55
CA ILE A 9 9.49 -19.19 -3.14
C ILE A 9 10.85 -19.88 -3.10
N THR A 10 11.76 -19.31 -2.34
CA THR A 10 13.09 -19.85 -2.06
C THR A 10 13.30 -19.91 -0.56
N ASP A 11 14.31 -20.64 -0.11
CA ASP A 11 14.66 -20.73 1.32
C ASP A 11 14.95 -19.37 1.98
N THR A 12 15.29 -18.36 1.16
CA THR A 12 15.71 -17.03 1.63
C THR A 12 14.72 -15.92 1.28
N PHE A 13 13.71 -16.20 0.45
CA PHE A 13 12.78 -15.18 -0.01
C PHE A 13 11.42 -15.74 -0.40
N THR A 14 10.38 -15.08 0.10
CA THR A 14 8.99 -15.28 -0.31
C THR A 14 8.48 -14.02 -1.02
N PRO A 15 7.87 -14.15 -2.21
CA PRO A 15 7.23 -13.05 -2.91
C PRO A 15 6.34 -12.22 -2.00
N SER A 16 6.56 -10.90 -2.01
CA SER A 16 6.05 -9.99 -0.99
C SER A 16 5.38 -8.78 -1.64
N LEU A 17 4.36 -8.23 -0.98
CA LEU A 17 3.68 -7.00 -1.39
C LEU A 17 4.61 -5.79 -1.21
N GLY A 18 4.70 -4.93 -2.21
CA GLY A 18 5.45 -3.66 -2.14
C GLY A 18 4.68 -2.52 -1.46
N HIS A 19 3.34 -2.64 -1.41
CA HIS A 19 2.46 -1.74 -0.66
C HIS A 19 1.15 -2.44 -0.31
N ARG A 20 0.34 -1.81 0.54
CA ARG A 20 -0.99 -2.30 0.91
C ARG A 20 -2.08 -1.33 0.46
N LEU A 21 -3.28 -1.86 0.33
CA LEU A 21 -4.54 -1.11 0.31
C LEU A 21 -5.30 -1.44 1.60
N ASP A 22 -6.18 -0.54 2.02
CA ASP A 22 -7.12 -0.84 3.11
C ASP A 22 -8.13 -1.89 2.65
N LYS A 23 -8.71 -2.64 3.59
CA LYS A 23 -9.54 -3.83 3.30
C LYS A 23 -10.66 -3.54 2.28
N ASP A 24 -11.32 -2.41 2.42
CA ASP A 24 -12.47 -2.03 1.58
C ASP A 24 -12.06 -1.13 0.41
N THR A 25 -10.75 -0.97 0.15
CA THR A 25 -10.22 -0.23 -0.99
C THR A 25 -9.79 -1.19 -2.09
N SER A 26 -10.44 -1.09 -3.25
CA SER A 26 -10.03 -1.81 -4.46
C SER A 26 -8.88 -1.08 -5.17
N GLY A 27 -8.19 -1.79 -6.06
CA GLY A 27 -7.19 -1.18 -6.94
C GLY A 27 -5.96 -2.04 -7.18
N VAL A 28 -4.91 -1.38 -7.66
CA VAL A 28 -3.65 -2.03 -8.06
C VAL A 28 -2.73 -2.20 -6.87
N ILE A 29 -2.20 -3.42 -6.72
CA ILE A 29 -1.13 -3.73 -5.77
C ILE A 29 0.08 -4.29 -6.53
N ILE A 30 1.27 -3.83 -6.17
CA ILE A 30 2.54 -4.31 -6.73
C ILE A 30 3.11 -5.38 -5.80
N ALA A 31 3.56 -6.47 -6.40
CA ALA A 31 4.20 -7.57 -5.69
C ALA A 31 5.60 -7.81 -6.27
N ALA A 32 6.58 -7.90 -5.38
CA ALA A 32 7.94 -8.26 -5.75
C ALA A 32 8.10 -9.78 -5.78
N LYS A 33 8.55 -10.31 -6.93
CA LYS A 33 8.77 -11.75 -7.16
C LYS A 33 10.13 -12.25 -6.65
N ASN A 34 11.06 -11.35 -6.36
CA ASN A 34 12.39 -11.65 -5.80
C ASN A 34 12.88 -10.47 -4.94
N TYR A 35 13.94 -10.72 -4.16
CA TYR A 35 14.49 -9.74 -3.22
C TYR A 35 15.03 -8.46 -3.90
N PRO A 36 15.81 -8.53 -5.00
CA PRO A 36 16.28 -7.32 -5.69
C PRO A 36 15.14 -6.43 -6.18
N ALA A 37 14.08 -7.01 -6.75
CA ALA A 37 12.90 -6.25 -7.15
C ALA A 37 12.24 -5.57 -5.94
N LEU A 38 12.11 -6.26 -4.80
CA LEU A 38 11.55 -5.69 -3.58
C LEU A 38 12.36 -4.47 -3.10
N GLN A 39 13.68 -4.59 -3.08
CA GLN A 39 14.57 -3.49 -2.70
C GLN A 39 14.43 -2.29 -3.65
N TYR A 40 14.41 -2.56 -4.96
CA TYR A 40 14.23 -1.52 -5.98
C TYR A 40 12.89 -0.79 -5.83
N PHE A 41 11.78 -1.53 -5.69
CA PHE A 41 10.46 -0.93 -5.50
C PHE A 41 10.37 -0.12 -4.21
N ASN A 42 10.93 -0.63 -3.11
CA ASN A 42 10.97 0.11 -1.84
C ASN A 42 11.74 1.42 -1.96
N LYS A 43 12.84 1.45 -2.73
CA LYS A 43 13.58 2.67 -3.02
C LYS A 43 12.72 3.66 -3.81
N LEU A 44 12.03 3.22 -4.86
CA LEU A 44 11.16 4.09 -5.65
C LEU A 44 10.02 4.70 -4.82
N ILE A 45 9.40 3.91 -3.93
CA ILE A 45 8.35 4.42 -3.02
C ILE A 45 8.94 5.45 -2.05
N ARG A 46 10.10 5.16 -1.45
CA ARG A 46 10.79 6.06 -0.52
C ARG A 46 11.16 7.38 -1.18
N ASP A 47 11.68 7.32 -2.39
CA ASP A 47 12.14 8.48 -3.16
C ASP A 47 10.97 9.23 -3.86
N ARG A 48 9.71 8.81 -3.62
CA ARG A 48 8.48 9.37 -4.23
C ARG A 48 8.46 9.33 -5.77
N ASN A 49 9.15 8.37 -6.37
CA ASN A 49 9.23 8.16 -7.83
C ASN A 49 8.08 7.33 -8.40
N ILE A 50 7.08 6.99 -7.59
CA ILE A 50 5.86 6.28 -8.02
C ILE A 50 4.66 7.16 -7.70
N SER A 51 3.85 7.45 -8.73
CA SER A 51 2.56 8.10 -8.57
C SER A 51 1.49 7.07 -8.22
N LYS A 52 0.78 7.28 -7.10
CA LYS A 52 -0.37 6.46 -6.68
C LYS A 52 -1.62 7.31 -6.83
N ILE A 53 -2.45 6.97 -7.82
CA ILE A 53 -3.65 7.74 -8.18
C ILE A 53 -4.87 6.89 -7.83
N TYR A 54 -5.83 7.49 -7.14
CA TYR A 54 -7.05 6.84 -6.67
C TYR A 54 -8.26 7.61 -7.18
N LEU A 55 -9.29 6.88 -7.59
CA LEU A 55 -10.62 7.43 -7.83
C LEU A 55 -11.44 7.27 -6.54
N ALA A 56 -12.05 8.36 -6.08
CA ALA A 56 -12.88 8.36 -4.88
C ALA A 56 -14.17 9.15 -5.11
N ILE A 57 -15.26 8.66 -4.52
CA ILE A 57 -16.53 9.39 -4.42
C ILE A 57 -16.56 10.04 -3.05
N VAL A 58 -16.88 11.33 -3.00
CA VAL A 58 -16.92 12.13 -1.77
C VAL A 58 -18.30 12.74 -1.57
N VAL A 59 -18.62 13.04 -0.31
CA VAL A 59 -19.88 13.69 0.05
C VAL A 59 -19.75 15.20 -0.13
N GLY A 60 -20.72 15.83 -0.80
CA GLY A 60 -20.82 17.28 -0.93
C GLY A 60 -20.12 17.85 -2.17
N LYS A 61 -19.92 19.18 -2.18
CA LYS A 61 -19.20 19.88 -3.25
C LYS A 61 -17.70 19.81 -2.99
N PHE A 62 -16.96 19.19 -3.91
CA PHE A 62 -15.51 19.12 -3.83
C PHE A 62 -14.89 20.32 -4.59
N PRO A 63 -13.82 20.95 -4.07
CA PRO A 63 -13.12 22.01 -4.78
C PRO A 63 -12.40 21.46 -6.02
N ASP A 64 -12.16 22.31 -7.03
CA ASP A 64 -11.44 21.91 -8.25
C ASP A 64 -10.00 21.44 -7.97
N HIS A 65 -9.38 22.00 -6.92
CA HIS A 65 -8.04 21.61 -6.47
C HIS A 65 -7.95 21.66 -4.95
N LEU A 66 -7.33 20.64 -4.35
CA LEU A 66 -7.07 20.57 -2.92
C LEU A 66 -5.75 19.84 -2.66
N LEU A 67 -4.87 20.47 -1.88
CA LEU A 67 -3.66 19.85 -1.34
C LEU A 67 -3.78 19.79 0.19
N ILE A 68 -3.66 18.60 0.76
CA ILE A 68 -3.62 18.40 2.20
C ILE A 68 -2.23 17.91 2.58
N ASP A 69 -1.43 18.79 3.19
CA ASP A 69 -0.10 18.47 3.72
C ASP A 69 -0.11 18.63 5.24
N LYS A 70 -0.64 17.60 5.92
CA LYS A 70 -0.69 17.52 7.38
C LYS A 70 -0.26 16.12 7.84
N ALA A 71 0.54 16.07 8.90
CA ALA A 71 0.91 14.81 9.53
C ALA A 71 -0.33 14.10 10.10
N LEU A 72 -0.35 12.77 10.02
CA LEU A 72 -1.38 11.93 10.62
C LEU A 72 -0.89 11.42 11.98
N GLU A 73 -1.72 11.58 13.01
CA GLU A 73 -1.46 11.03 14.34
C GLU A 73 -2.30 9.78 14.58
N LYS A 74 -1.69 8.74 15.14
CA LYS A 74 -2.42 7.51 15.47
C LYS A 74 -3.24 7.73 16.73
N GLN A 75 -4.56 7.75 16.57
CA GLN A 75 -5.47 7.73 17.72
C GLN A 75 -5.81 6.29 18.09
N PHE A 76 -5.42 5.85 19.29
CA PHE A 76 -5.83 4.57 19.83
C PHE A 76 -7.20 4.69 20.47
N ASN A 77 -8.22 4.13 19.81
CA ASN A 77 -9.55 4.06 20.37
C ASN A 77 -9.66 2.85 21.31
N LYS A 78 -9.62 3.09 22.63
CA LYS A 78 -9.69 2.02 23.68
C LYS A 78 -10.93 1.12 23.57
N LYS A 79 -11.99 1.54 22.88
CA LYS A 79 -13.23 0.77 22.70
C LYS A 79 -13.11 -0.47 21.79
N PHE A 80 -12.02 -0.62 21.03
CA PHE A 80 -11.83 -1.76 20.11
C PHE A 80 -10.85 -2.83 20.61
N ASN A 81 -10.38 -2.76 21.86
CA ASN A 81 -9.71 -3.90 22.49
C ASN A 81 -10.76 -4.99 22.79
N ARG A 82 -10.92 -5.92 21.85
CA ARG A 82 -11.45 -7.25 22.16
C ARG A 82 -10.37 -7.97 22.96
N GLY A 83 -10.60 -8.08 24.27
CA GLY A 83 -10.05 -9.19 25.05
C GLY A 83 -10.66 -10.50 24.62
#